data_AF-A0A351GF00-F1
#
_entry.id   AF-A0A351GF00-F1
#
_cell.length_a   1.000
_cell.length_b   1.000
_cell.length_c   1.000
_cell.angle_alpha   90.00
_cell.angle_beta   90.00
_cell.angle_gamma   90.00
#
_symmetry.space_group_name_H-M   'P 1'
#
loop_
_entity.id
_entity.type
_entity.pdbx_description
1 polymer ?
#
loop_
_entity_poly.entity_id
_entity_poly.type
_entity_poly.pdbx_seq_one_letter_code
_entity_poly.pdbx_strand_id
1 'polypeptide(L)'
;LILVVGVFLYFKYEEEYVQKSWGYFVLLTGLAAGVAAFGHLDILALGTRGYLLFISRLLNILSMLGFVKGVLDHFGYTNRVPQLGNYLLFAGVFIWLFYLNINYLGSKEAFTPVIVYAVIGMLIIGAPHFILAIREVKQPSLFVLVGILLMAISAVIFKAIPEGSGIKPSDVSHILIAFSLVSLTLGFKKTLP
;
A
#
# COMPACT_ATOMS: atom_id res chain seq x y z
N LEU A 1 -10.63 11.04 -0.90
CA LEU A 1 -11.03 10.00 0.08
C LEU A 1 -9.81 9.34 0.74
N ILE A 2 -9.01 8.54 -0.01
CA ILE A 2 -7.89 7.77 0.56
C ILE A 2 -6.90 8.64 1.35
N LEU A 3 -6.51 9.82 0.82
CA LEU A 3 -5.65 10.77 1.53
C LEU A 3 -6.19 11.11 2.92
N VAL A 4 -7.43 11.57 2.98
CA VAL A 4 -8.09 12.00 4.23
C VAL A 4 -8.16 10.82 5.21
N VAL A 5 -8.58 9.65 4.73
CA VAL A 5 -8.68 8.44 5.56
C VAL A 5 -7.32 8.01 6.08
N GLY A 6 -6.31 7.89 5.24
CA GLY A 6 -4.97 7.44 5.64
C GLY A 6 -4.30 8.40 6.64
N VAL A 7 -4.36 9.70 6.38
CA VAL A 7 -3.81 10.73 7.29
C VAL A 7 -4.56 10.74 8.62
N PHE A 8 -5.90 10.69 8.58
CA PHE A 8 -6.72 10.66 9.80
C PHE A 8 -6.45 9.41 10.64
N LEU A 9 -6.40 8.22 10.01
CA LEU A 9 -6.14 6.96 10.71
C LEU A 9 -4.75 6.96 11.36
N TYR A 10 -3.73 7.46 10.66
CA TYR A 10 -2.39 7.59 11.23
C TYR A 10 -2.40 8.46 12.49
N PHE A 11 -2.87 9.70 12.40
CA PHE A 11 -2.83 10.62 13.55
C PHE A 11 -3.75 10.19 14.69
N LYS A 12 -4.88 9.56 14.38
CA LYS A 12 -5.81 9.08 15.41
C LYS A 12 -5.23 7.90 16.21
N TYR A 13 -4.45 7.03 15.57
CA TYR A 13 -4.02 5.75 16.14
C TYR A 13 -2.50 5.59 16.25
N GLU A 14 -1.73 6.68 16.13
CA GLU A 14 -0.26 6.67 16.06
C GLU A 14 0.40 5.87 17.19
N GLU A 15 -0.08 6.02 18.43
CA GLU A 15 0.46 5.33 19.61
C GLU A 15 -0.11 3.90 19.79
N GLU A 16 -1.23 3.61 19.14
CA GLU A 16 -1.96 2.35 19.26
C GLU A 16 -1.45 1.27 18.30
N TYR A 17 -0.66 1.61 17.29
CA TYR A 17 -0.05 0.63 16.38
C TYR A 17 0.92 -0.31 17.12
N VAL A 18 0.79 -1.63 16.91
CA VAL A 18 1.74 -2.63 17.42
C VAL A 18 3.13 -2.36 16.89
N GLN A 19 3.23 -2.09 15.58
CA GLN A 19 4.47 -1.74 14.90
C GLN A 19 4.36 -0.34 14.30
N LYS A 20 5.30 0.56 14.63
CA LYS A 20 5.33 1.92 14.07
C LYS A 20 5.40 1.93 12.53
N SER A 21 6.04 0.92 11.94
CA SER A 21 6.14 0.76 10.49
C SER A 21 4.79 0.54 9.79
N TRP A 22 3.80 -0.04 10.49
CA TRP A 22 2.44 -0.13 9.98
C TRP A 22 1.72 1.23 9.99
N GLY A 23 1.97 2.07 10.99
CA GLY A 23 1.54 3.46 10.97
C GLY A 23 2.09 4.21 9.75
N TYR A 24 3.39 4.08 9.48
CA TYR A 24 4.00 4.67 8.29
C TYR A 24 3.42 4.12 6.99
N PHE A 25 3.10 2.84 6.89
CA PHE A 25 2.38 2.28 5.75
C PHE A 25 1.03 3.00 5.52
N VAL A 26 0.22 3.17 6.57
CA VAL A 26 -1.09 3.84 6.46
C VAL A 26 -0.93 5.30 6.01
N LEU A 27 0.00 6.04 6.65
CA LEU A 27 0.27 7.44 6.31
C LEU A 27 0.77 7.60 4.88
N LEU A 28 1.80 6.85 4.50
CA LEU A 28 2.43 6.97 3.19
C LEU A 28 1.48 6.53 2.06
N THR A 29 0.60 5.55 2.30
CA THR A 29 -0.46 5.18 1.34
C THR A 29 -1.45 6.33 1.14
N GLY A 30 -1.86 7.00 2.23
CA GLY A 30 -2.71 8.19 2.17
C GLY A 30 -2.05 9.33 1.37
N LEU A 31 -0.80 9.67 1.71
CA LEU A 31 -0.03 10.71 1.02
C LEU A 31 0.19 10.37 -0.46
N ALA A 32 0.55 9.13 -0.78
CA ALA A 32 0.73 8.66 -2.15
C ALA A 32 -0.53 8.86 -2.98
N ALA A 33 -1.71 8.51 -2.45
CA ALA A 33 -2.99 8.71 -3.12
C ALA A 33 -3.31 10.20 -3.29
N GLY A 34 -2.97 11.05 -2.31
CA GLY A 34 -3.08 12.50 -2.42
C GLY A 34 -2.25 13.06 -3.57
N VAL A 35 -0.95 12.71 -3.62
CA VAL A 35 -0.05 13.15 -4.70
C VAL A 35 -0.51 12.64 -6.06
N ALA A 36 -0.97 11.40 -6.16
CA ALA A 36 -1.52 10.84 -7.40
C ALA A 36 -2.77 11.60 -7.87
N ALA A 37 -3.65 12.00 -6.94
CA ALA A 37 -4.84 12.77 -7.30
C ALA A 37 -4.48 14.09 -8.00
N PHE A 38 -3.44 14.79 -7.54
CA PHE A 38 -2.90 15.96 -8.24
C PHE A 38 -2.23 15.59 -9.56
N GLY A 39 -1.48 14.48 -9.61
CA GLY A 39 -0.82 13.98 -10.82
C GLY A 39 -1.78 13.65 -11.98
N HIS A 40 -3.07 13.42 -11.69
CA HIS A 40 -4.11 13.17 -12.70
C HIS A 40 -4.92 14.42 -13.09
N LEU A 41 -4.62 15.60 -12.54
CA LEU A 41 -5.37 16.82 -12.86
C LEU A 41 -5.04 17.36 -14.26
N ASP A 42 -6.09 17.60 -15.05
CA ASP A 42 -5.95 18.09 -16.42
C ASP A 42 -5.47 19.54 -16.55
N ILE A 43 -5.42 20.27 -15.44
CA ILE A 43 -4.95 21.66 -15.41
C ILE A 43 -3.42 21.77 -15.37
N LEU A 44 -2.71 20.71 -14.99
CA LEU A 44 -1.26 20.72 -14.83
C LEU A 44 -0.55 20.39 -16.15
N ALA A 45 0.65 20.96 -16.33
CA ALA A 45 1.53 20.60 -17.45
C ALA A 45 1.91 19.11 -17.41
N LEU A 46 2.07 18.51 -18.60
CA LEU A 46 2.29 17.06 -18.76
C LEU A 46 3.51 16.56 -17.95
N GLY A 47 4.60 17.32 -17.94
CA GLY A 47 5.80 16.99 -17.16
C GLY A 47 5.53 17.01 -15.65
N THR A 48 4.84 18.04 -15.15
CA THR A 48 4.46 18.16 -13.74
C THR A 48 3.59 16.99 -13.29
N ARG A 49 2.62 16.58 -14.11
CA ARG A 49 1.81 15.36 -13.86
C ARG A 49 2.70 14.13 -13.73
N GLY A 50 3.62 13.96 -14.67
CA GLY A 50 4.59 12.87 -14.66
C GLY A 50 5.41 12.80 -13.38
N TYR A 51 5.95 13.93 -12.91
CA TYR A 51 6.72 13.99 -11.67
C TYR A 51 5.87 13.73 -10.42
N LEU A 52 4.65 14.24 -10.36
CA LEU A 52 3.74 13.95 -9.25
C LEU A 52 3.39 12.46 -9.20
N LEU A 53 3.09 11.84 -10.34
CA LEU A 53 2.85 10.39 -10.41
C LEU A 53 4.09 9.59 -10.01
N PHE A 54 5.29 10.05 -10.35
CA PHE A 54 6.54 9.44 -9.88
C PHE A 54 6.69 9.53 -8.35
N ILE A 55 6.47 10.71 -7.76
CA ILE A 55 6.53 10.91 -6.30
C ILE A 55 5.50 10.02 -5.61
N SER A 56 4.27 9.94 -6.13
CA SER A 56 3.25 9.03 -5.61
C SER A 56 3.72 7.57 -5.61
N ARG A 57 4.38 7.12 -6.67
CA ARG A 57 4.92 5.75 -6.76
C ARG A 57 6.03 5.50 -5.74
N LEU A 58 6.90 6.48 -5.56
CA LEU A 58 7.96 6.43 -4.56
C LEU A 58 7.38 6.26 -3.15
N LEU A 59 6.37 7.06 -2.81
CA LEU A 59 5.66 6.96 -1.54
C LEU A 59 4.97 5.59 -1.38
N ASN A 60 4.40 5.03 -2.45
CA ASN A 60 3.80 3.69 -2.39
C ASN A 60 4.83 2.57 -2.13
N ILE A 61 6.01 2.62 -2.73
CA ILE A 61 7.06 1.61 -2.45
C ILE A 61 7.56 1.75 -1.01
N LEU A 62 7.75 2.98 -0.52
CA LEU A 62 8.14 3.23 0.87
C LEU A 62 7.06 2.76 1.86
N SER A 63 5.78 3.01 1.52
CA SER A 63 4.64 2.46 2.25
C SER A 63 4.75 0.94 2.36
N MET A 64 4.98 0.26 1.23
CA MET A 64 5.06 -1.19 1.17
C MET A 64 6.25 -1.75 1.98
N LEU A 65 7.39 -1.06 1.96
CA LEU A 65 8.53 -1.37 2.83
C LEU A 65 8.11 -1.34 4.31
N GLY A 66 7.36 -0.32 4.71
CA GLY A 66 6.79 -0.19 6.07
C GLY A 66 5.89 -1.36 6.46
N PHE A 67 4.99 -1.77 5.56
CA PHE A 67 4.13 -2.92 5.80
C PHE A 67 4.92 -4.21 5.95
N VAL A 68 5.80 -4.54 5.00
CA VAL A 68 6.58 -5.80 5.04
C VAL A 68 7.46 -5.83 6.28
N LYS A 69 8.13 -4.72 6.59
CA LYS A 69 8.92 -4.60 7.83
C LYS A 69 8.05 -4.85 9.07
N GLY A 70 6.86 -4.25 9.13
CA GLY A 70 5.95 -4.47 10.26
C GLY A 70 5.47 -5.91 10.38
N VAL A 71 5.22 -6.61 9.27
CA VAL A 71 4.91 -8.05 9.28
C VAL A 71 6.07 -8.85 9.86
N LEU A 72 7.28 -8.63 9.35
CA LEU A 72 8.46 -9.35 9.82
C LEU A 72 8.73 -9.10 11.31
N ASP A 73 8.63 -7.85 11.75
CA ASP A 73 8.85 -7.48 13.16
C ASP A 73 7.76 -8.07 14.06
N HIS A 74 6.49 -8.04 13.65
CA HIS A 74 5.36 -8.57 14.43
C HIS A 74 5.46 -10.08 14.65
N PHE A 75 5.89 -10.83 13.63
CA PHE A 75 6.05 -12.29 13.71
C PHE A 75 7.44 -12.74 14.18
N GLY A 76 8.24 -11.84 14.76
CA GLY A 76 9.52 -12.20 15.38
C GLY A 76 10.66 -12.50 14.40
N TYR A 77 10.50 -12.17 13.11
CA TYR A 77 11.57 -12.23 12.11
C TYR A 77 12.50 -11.02 12.20
N THR A 78 13.02 -10.76 13.40
CA THR A 78 13.97 -9.67 13.69
C THR A 78 15.41 -10.03 13.33
N ASN A 79 15.67 -11.30 12.99
CA ASN A 79 16.96 -11.76 12.51
C ASN A 79 17.41 -10.99 11.26
N ARG A 80 18.74 -10.83 11.09
CA ARG A 80 19.32 -10.08 9.96
C ARG A 80 18.87 -10.60 8.59
N VAL A 81 18.62 -11.90 8.43
CA VAL A 81 18.40 -12.51 7.11
C VAL A 81 17.05 -12.13 6.48
N PRO A 82 15.88 -12.31 7.15
CA PRO A 82 14.59 -11.87 6.59
C PRO A 82 14.54 -10.36 6.33
N GLN A 83 15.10 -9.57 7.25
CA GLN A 83 15.15 -8.12 7.14
C GLN A 83 16.03 -7.68 5.94
N LEU A 84 17.21 -8.29 5.78
CA LEU A 84 18.08 -8.04 4.64
C LEU A 84 17.38 -8.41 3.32
N GLY A 85 16.66 -9.54 3.29
CA GLY A 85 15.86 -9.95 2.14
C GLY A 85 14.84 -8.87 1.75
N ASN A 86 14.13 -8.28 2.71
CA ASN A 86 13.19 -7.19 2.46
C ASN A 86 13.89 -5.93 1.91
N TYR A 87 15.05 -5.54 2.47
CA TYR A 87 15.80 -4.38 1.97
C TYR A 87 16.38 -4.61 0.58
N LEU A 88 16.85 -5.82 0.26
CA LEU A 88 17.33 -6.17 -1.09
C LEU A 88 16.19 -6.16 -2.10
N LEU A 89 15.02 -6.71 -1.74
CA LEU A 89 13.82 -6.66 -2.57
C LEU A 89 13.42 -5.20 -2.81
N PHE A 90 13.36 -4.38 -1.76
CA PHE A 90 13.09 -2.95 -1.87
C PHE A 90 14.08 -2.25 -2.80
N ALA A 91 15.39 -2.49 -2.64
CA ALA A 91 16.42 -1.87 -3.47
C ALA A 91 16.25 -2.24 -4.95
N GLY A 92 15.97 -3.51 -5.25
CA GLY A 92 15.71 -3.98 -6.61
C GLY A 92 14.47 -3.32 -7.23
N VAL A 93 13.36 -3.27 -6.50
CA VAL A 93 12.12 -2.61 -6.96
C VAL A 93 12.33 -1.10 -7.11
N PHE A 94 13.08 -0.48 -6.21
CA PHE A 94 13.39 0.94 -6.25
C PHE A 94 14.20 1.29 -7.51
N ILE A 95 15.27 0.56 -7.80
CA ILE A 95 16.07 0.74 -9.02
C ILE A 95 15.18 0.56 -10.26
N TRP A 96 14.32 -0.46 -10.26
CA TRP A 96 13.40 -0.72 -11.36
C TRP A 96 12.37 0.41 -11.55
N LEU A 97 11.84 0.97 -10.46
CA LEU A 97 10.96 2.14 -10.50
C LEU A 97 11.66 3.34 -11.15
N PHE A 98 12.89 3.65 -10.72
CA PHE A 98 13.66 4.75 -11.29
C PHE A 98 13.90 4.55 -12.78
N TYR A 99 14.35 3.35 -13.17
CA TYR A 99 14.56 3.01 -14.58
C TYR A 99 13.30 3.25 -15.41
N LEU A 100 12.13 2.78 -14.97
CA LEU A 100 10.89 2.98 -15.72
C LEU A 100 10.39 4.43 -15.72
N ASN A 101 10.59 5.20 -14.64
CA ASN A 101 10.14 6.59 -14.62
C ASN A 101 11.05 7.55 -15.40
N ILE A 102 12.33 7.18 -15.60
CA ILE A 102 13.22 7.90 -16.53
C ILE A 102 12.77 7.68 -17.98
N ASN A 103 12.48 6.43 -18.35
CA ASN A 103 12.15 6.07 -19.74
C ASN A 103 10.67 6.32 -20.10
N TYR A 104 9.76 6.21 -19.14
CA TYR A 104 8.31 6.26 -19.33
C TYR A 104 7.62 7.11 -18.25
N LEU A 105 8.06 8.36 -18.12
CA LEU A 105 7.56 9.28 -17.09
C LEU A 105 6.02 9.40 -17.12
N GLY A 106 5.38 9.15 -15.99
CA GLY A 106 3.92 9.25 -15.86
C GLY A 106 3.11 8.11 -16.52
N SER A 107 3.74 7.17 -17.23
CA SER A 107 3.03 6.07 -17.90
C SER A 107 2.45 5.07 -16.90
N LYS A 108 1.41 4.31 -17.30
CA LYS A 108 0.86 3.20 -16.49
C LYS A 108 1.91 2.09 -16.27
N GLU A 109 2.80 1.86 -17.24
CA GLU A 109 3.86 0.84 -17.15
C GLU A 109 4.86 1.12 -16.03
N ALA A 110 5.20 2.40 -15.81
CA ALA A 110 6.09 2.81 -14.73
C ALA A 110 5.48 2.62 -13.32
N PHE A 111 4.23 2.15 -13.21
CA PHE A 111 3.60 1.71 -11.96
C PHE A 111 3.82 0.21 -11.66
N THR A 112 4.29 -0.58 -12.63
CA THR A 112 4.50 -2.04 -12.50
C THR A 112 5.33 -2.43 -11.27
N PRO A 113 6.47 -1.77 -10.96
CA PRO A 113 7.28 -2.16 -9.80
C PRO A 113 6.52 -2.04 -8.49
N VAL A 114 5.66 -1.01 -8.38
CA VAL A 114 4.81 -0.80 -7.20
C VAL A 114 3.82 -1.95 -7.04
N ILE A 115 3.15 -2.37 -8.11
CA ILE A 115 2.21 -3.49 -8.10
C ILE A 115 2.92 -4.78 -7.70
N VAL A 116 4.06 -5.08 -8.32
CA VAL A 116 4.83 -6.30 -8.04
C VAL A 116 5.25 -6.35 -6.57
N TYR A 117 5.74 -5.23 -6.03
CA TYR A 117 6.14 -5.20 -4.63
C TYR A 117 4.93 -5.32 -3.68
N ALA A 118 3.78 -4.74 -4.03
CA ALA A 118 2.56 -4.92 -3.27
C ALA A 118 2.07 -6.37 -3.28
N VAL A 119 2.13 -7.06 -4.42
CA VAL A 119 1.79 -8.49 -4.53
C VAL A 119 2.71 -9.33 -3.66
N ILE A 120 4.03 -9.15 -3.77
CA ILE A 120 4.99 -9.90 -2.96
C ILE A 120 4.79 -9.58 -1.47
N GLY A 121 4.73 -8.31 -1.11
CA GLY A 121 4.61 -7.86 0.27
C GLY A 121 3.32 -8.29 0.94
N MET A 122 2.17 -8.13 0.27
CA MET A 122 0.87 -8.43 0.87
C MET A 122 0.45 -9.88 0.69
N LEU A 123 0.62 -10.48 -0.50
CA LEU A 123 0.07 -11.81 -0.79
C LEU A 123 1.07 -12.94 -0.53
N ILE A 124 2.37 -12.72 -0.71
CA ILE A 124 3.39 -13.74 -0.50
C ILE A 124 3.95 -13.68 0.92
N ILE A 125 4.16 -12.47 1.46
CA ILE A 125 4.68 -12.29 2.81
C ILE A 125 3.54 -12.09 3.81
N GLY A 126 2.74 -11.04 3.68
CA GLY A 126 1.72 -10.68 4.68
C GLY A 126 0.67 -11.76 4.92
N ALA A 127 -0.11 -12.11 3.90
CA ALA A 127 -1.27 -12.98 4.03
C ALA A 127 -0.94 -14.36 4.63
N PRO A 128 0.12 -15.09 4.20
CA PRO A 128 0.45 -16.38 4.79
C PRO A 128 0.74 -16.30 6.29
N HIS A 129 1.46 -15.26 6.74
CA HIS A 129 1.76 -15.10 8.17
C HIS A 129 0.48 -14.86 8.98
N PHE A 130 -0.41 -13.98 8.52
CA PHE A 130 -1.67 -13.75 9.22
C PHE A 130 -2.64 -14.94 9.13
N ILE A 131 -2.63 -15.73 8.05
CA ILE A 131 -3.42 -16.98 7.96
C ILE A 131 -2.97 -17.98 9.03
N LEU A 132 -1.67 -18.15 9.21
CA LEU A 132 -1.13 -19.03 10.25
C LEU A 132 -1.47 -18.51 11.66
N ALA A 133 -1.45 -17.20 11.84
CA ALA A 133 -1.75 -16.53 13.11
C ALA A 133 -3.24 -16.46 13.48
N ILE A 134 -4.17 -16.80 12.58
CA ILE A 134 -5.62 -16.80 12.86
C ILE A 134 -5.97 -17.63 14.10
N ARG A 135 -5.22 -18.71 14.37
CA ARG A 135 -5.49 -19.59 15.51
C ARG A 135 -5.14 -18.95 16.85
N GLU A 136 -4.19 -18.00 16.85
CA GLU A 136 -3.67 -17.34 18.06
C GLU A 136 -4.35 -15.99 18.28
N VAL A 137 -4.40 -15.17 17.23
CA VAL A 137 -4.92 -13.79 17.25
C VAL A 137 -5.94 -13.61 16.14
N LYS A 138 -7.11 -14.24 16.31
CA LYS A 138 -8.16 -14.36 15.30
C LYS A 138 -8.65 -13.01 14.77
N GLN A 139 -9.08 -12.12 15.65
CA GLN A 139 -9.71 -10.86 15.23
C GLN A 139 -8.74 -9.89 14.54
N PRO A 140 -7.51 -9.64 15.06
CA PRO A 140 -6.50 -8.86 14.34
C PRO A 140 -6.15 -9.44 12.97
N SER A 141 -5.92 -10.76 12.91
CA SER A 141 -5.53 -11.42 11.67
C SER A 141 -6.63 -11.33 10.61
N LEU A 142 -7.90 -11.50 11.00
CA LEU A 142 -9.02 -11.35 10.07
C LEU A 142 -9.12 -9.93 9.52
N PHE A 143 -8.96 -8.90 10.36
CA PHE A 143 -8.97 -7.52 9.90
C PHE A 143 -7.84 -7.23 8.91
N VAL A 144 -6.64 -7.75 9.15
CA VAL A 144 -5.54 -7.59 8.19
C VAL A 144 -5.82 -8.33 6.89
N LEU A 145 -6.29 -9.57 6.94
CA LEU A 145 -6.58 -10.38 5.76
C LEU A 145 -7.72 -9.80 4.91
N VAL A 146 -8.78 -9.31 5.56
CA VAL A 146 -9.85 -8.56 4.87
C VAL A 146 -9.29 -7.31 4.21
N GLY A 147 -8.41 -6.58 4.89
CA GLY A 147 -7.72 -5.42 4.32
C GLY A 147 -6.94 -5.78 3.04
N ILE A 148 -6.11 -6.83 3.09
CA ILE A 148 -5.35 -7.33 1.93
C ILE A 148 -6.29 -7.76 0.80
N LEU A 149 -7.35 -8.49 1.12
CA LEU A 149 -8.34 -8.94 0.14
C LEU A 149 -9.02 -7.76 -0.56
N LEU A 150 -9.43 -6.73 0.19
CA LEU A 150 -10.04 -5.52 -0.37
C LEU A 150 -9.09 -4.77 -1.31
N MET A 151 -7.78 -4.70 -1.00
CA MET A 151 -6.80 -4.11 -1.91
C MET A 151 -6.64 -4.95 -3.19
N ALA A 152 -6.58 -6.27 -3.06
CA ALA A 152 -6.46 -7.17 -4.19
C ALA A 152 -7.69 -7.06 -5.12
N ILE A 153 -8.90 -7.07 -4.56
CA ILE A 153 -10.16 -6.87 -5.30
C ILE A 153 -10.14 -5.49 -5.99
N SER A 154 -9.74 -4.44 -5.28
CA SER A 154 -9.63 -3.11 -5.86
C SER A 154 -8.69 -3.06 -7.07
N ALA A 155 -7.53 -3.74 -6.98
CA ALA A 155 -6.56 -3.81 -8.08
C ALA A 155 -7.12 -4.57 -9.29
N VAL A 156 -7.88 -5.65 -9.07
CA VAL A 156 -8.56 -6.40 -10.13
C VAL A 156 -9.62 -5.54 -10.80
N ILE A 157 -10.48 -4.87 -10.04
CA ILE A 157 -11.53 -3.98 -10.56
C ILE A 157 -10.93 -2.86 -11.41
N PHE A 158 -9.86 -2.23 -10.92
CA PHE A 158 -9.17 -1.16 -11.62
C PHE A 158 -8.59 -1.61 -12.97
N LYS A 159 -8.18 -2.88 -13.08
CA LYS A 159 -7.64 -3.46 -14.33
C LYS A 159 -8.74 -3.98 -15.26
N ALA A 160 -9.83 -4.53 -14.72
CA ALA A 160 -10.83 -5.27 -15.49
C ALA A 160 -11.89 -4.39 -16.14
N ILE A 161 -12.19 -3.19 -15.58
CA ILE A 161 -13.27 -2.34 -16.10
C ILE A 161 -12.67 -1.19 -16.93
N PRO A 162 -12.94 -1.12 -18.25
CA PRO A 162 -12.47 -0.01 -19.08
C PRO A 162 -13.14 1.31 -18.69
N GLU A 163 -12.38 2.40 -18.74
CA GLU A 163 -12.75 3.76 -18.26
C GLU A 163 -13.97 4.40 -18.99
N GLY A 164 -14.61 3.68 -19.93
CA GLY A 164 -15.73 4.15 -20.76
C GLY A 164 -17.15 3.83 -20.28
N SER A 165 -17.33 3.10 -19.18
CA SER A 165 -18.66 2.85 -18.59
C SER A 165 -19.00 3.94 -17.57
N GLY A 166 -20.16 4.59 -17.67
CA GLY A 166 -20.55 5.79 -16.91
C GLY A 166 -20.49 5.73 -15.36
N ILE A 167 -20.20 4.57 -14.76
CA ILE A 167 -19.68 4.47 -13.39
C ILE A 167 -18.16 4.41 -13.50
N LYS A 168 -17.45 5.49 -13.08
CA LYS A 168 -15.99 5.50 -13.12
C LYS A 168 -15.47 4.39 -12.19
N PRO A 169 -14.83 3.33 -12.72
CA PRO A 169 -14.35 2.20 -11.92
C PRO A 169 -13.37 2.64 -10.82
N SER A 170 -12.72 3.77 -11.05
CA SER A 170 -11.92 4.48 -10.06
C SER A 170 -12.66 4.68 -8.75
N ASP A 171 -13.93 5.06 -8.74
CA ASP A 171 -14.62 5.49 -7.51
C ASP A 171 -14.86 4.31 -6.57
N VAL A 172 -15.26 3.16 -7.13
CA VAL A 172 -15.41 1.90 -6.38
C VAL A 172 -14.05 1.42 -5.85
N SER A 173 -13.01 1.44 -6.68
CA SER A 173 -11.65 1.09 -6.26
C SER A 173 -11.14 2.00 -5.13
N HIS A 174 -11.35 3.33 -5.22
CA HIS A 174 -10.94 4.25 -4.17
C HIS A 174 -11.65 4.00 -2.83
N ILE A 175 -12.94 3.64 -2.88
CA ILE A 175 -13.72 3.27 -1.70
C ILE A 175 -13.17 1.97 -1.08
N LEU A 176 -12.91 0.95 -1.89
CA LEU A 176 -12.34 -0.32 -1.42
C LEU A 176 -10.96 -0.13 -0.78
N ILE A 177 -10.10 0.71 -1.35
CA ILE A 177 -8.80 1.03 -0.75
C ILE A 177 -8.98 1.76 0.58
N ALA A 178 -9.91 2.71 0.68
CA ALA A 178 -10.19 3.40 1.94
C ALA A 178 -10.69 2.44 3.03
N PHE A 179 -11.62 1.53 2.69
CA PHE A 179 -12.09 0.49 3.62
C PHE A 179 -10.98 -0.49 3.99
N SER A 180 -10.11 -0.83 3.04
CA SER A 180 -8.92 -1.63 3.32
C SER A 180 -8.04 -0.96 4.37
N LEU A 181 -7.73 0.34 4.23
CA LEU A 181 -6.92 1.07 5.20
C LEU A 181 -7.54 1.08 6.59
N VAL A 182 -8.86 1.20 6.68
CA VAL A 182 -9.58 1.09 7.96
C VAL A 182 -9.41 -0.31 8.55
N SER A 183 -9.67 -1.36 7.76
CA SER A 183 -9.55 -2.76 8.20
C SER A 183 -8.12 -3.08 8.64
N LEU A 184 -7.12 -2.73 7.83
CA LEU A 184 -5.70 -2.89 8.15
C LEU A 184 -5.34 -2.15 9.45
N THR A 185 -5.78 -0.90 9.59
CA THR A 185 -5.52 -0.11 10.81
C THR A 185 -6.09 -0.80 12.04
N LEU A 186 -7.32 -1.31 11.99
CA LEU A 186 -7.89 -2.07 13.11
C LEU A 186 -7.02 -3.28 13.44
N GLY A 187 -6.63 -4.07 12.43
CA GLY A 187 -5.76 -5.23 12.58
C GLY A 187 -4.36 -4.93 13.10
N PHE A 188 -3.85 -3.71 12.90
CA PHE A 188 -2.51 -3.28 13.32
C PHE A 188 -2.45 -2.74 14.75
N LYS A 189 -3.59 -2.57 15.43
CA LYS A 189 -3.65 -1.99 16.78
C LYS A 189 -3.29 -3.02 17.87
N LYS A 190 -2.62 -2.55 18.92
CA LYS A 190 -2.28 -3.32 20.14
C LYS A 190 -3.51 -3.76 20.93
N THR A 191 -4.57 -2.97 20.82
CA THR A 191 -5.78 -2.98 21.65
C THR A 191 -6.98 -3.53 20.88
N LEU A 192 -6.77 -4.53 20.03
CA LEU A 192 -7.90 -5.37 19.66
C LEU A 192 -8.25 -6.24 20.87
N PRO A 193 -9.53 -6.28 21.30
CA PRO A 193 -9.94 -7.11 22.42
C PRO A 193 -9.63 -8.59 22.19
#